data_AF-A0A561U6G3-F1
#
_entry.id   AF-A0A561U6G3-F1
#
_cell.length_a   1.000
_cell.length_b   1.000
_cell.length_c   1.000
_cell.angle_alpha   90.00
_cell.angle_beta   90.00
_cell.angle_gamma   90.00
#
_symmetry.space_group_name_H-M   'P 1'
#
loop_
_entity.id
_entity.type
_entity.pdbx_description
1 polymer ?
#
loop_
_entity_poly.entity_id
_entity_poly.type
_entity_poly.pdbx_seq_one_letter_code
_entity_poly.pdbx_strand_id
1 'polypeptide(L)'
;MTTAEPWPASGPKLDGDAEPERSGGRLNQPWRAAVAGLELVAAVALALLAWWAWDQGTVTIYLPGPGGAADVVTRTLGNWLSGAVVAATFAGLLLIDVLRQAALAIRAGGDRA
;
A
#
# COMPACT_ATOMS: atom_id res chain seq x y z
N MET A 1 25.83 38.04 -52.03
CA MET A 1 25.58 38.38 -50.61
C MET A 1 24.30 37.67 -50.19
N THR A 2 24.40 36.57 -49.46
CA THR A 2 23.24 35.85 -48.91
C THR A 2 22.93 36.43 -47.53
N THR A 3 21.79 37.09 -47.38
CA THR A 3 21.27 37.51 -46.07
C THR A 3 20.93 36.27 -45.26
N ALA A 4 21.55 36.12 -44.08
CA ALA A 4 21.19 35.06 -43.14
C ALA A 4 19.74 35.24 -42.72
N GLU A 5 18.96 34.17 -42.80
CA GLU A 5 17.58 34.14 -42.36
C GLU A 5 17.53 34.42 -40.84
N PRO A 6 16.63 35.29 -40.36
CA PRO A 6 16.60 35.68 -38.95
C PRO A 6 16.34 34.45 -38.08
N TRP A 7 17.23 34.25 -37.10
CA TRP A 7 17.12 33.18 -36.12
C TRP A 7 15.72 33.18 -35.46
N PRO A 8 15.03 32.03 -35.37
CA PRO A 8 13.68 31.98 -34.80
C PRO A 8 13.75 32.41 -33.33
N ALA A 9 12.88 33.35 -32.93
CA ALA A 9 12.80 33.87 -31.56
C ALA A 9 12.55 32.76 -30.51
N SER A 10 12.05 31.61 -30.94
CA SER A 10 11.75 30.44 -30.12
C SER A 10 12.93 29.48 -29.90
N GLY A 11 14.09 29.73 -30.53
CA GLY A 11 15.24 28.83 -30.48
C GLY A 11 14.99 27.44 -31.12
N PRO A 12 16.03 26.59 -31.23
CA PRO A 12 15.85 25.21 -31.66
C PRO A 12 15.03 24.46 -30.61
N LYS A 13 13.87 23.93 -31.01
CA LYS A 13 13.11 22.98 -30.17
C LYS A 13 13.96 21.73 -29.99
N LEU A 14 14.36 21.45 -28.76
CA LEU A 14 15.07 20.25 -28.39
C LEU A 14 14.00 19.17 -28.13
N ASP A 15 14.34 17.90 -28.31
CA ASP A 15 13.37 16.80 -28.12
C ASP A 15 12.86 16.68 -26.66
N GLY A 16 13.34 17.54 -25.75
CA GLY A 16 12.96 17.65 -24.34
C GLY A 16 12.00 18.79 -23.99
N ASP A 17 11.62 19.68 -24.93
CA ASP A 17 10.60 20.72 -24.71
C ASP A 17 9.16 20.26 -24.98
N ALA A 18 8.97 18.95 -25.10
CA ALA A 18 7.67 18.34 -24.85
C ALA A 18 7.32 18.54 -23.37
N GLU A 19 6.70 19.68 -23.07
CA GLU A 19 6.10 19.97 -21.77
C GLU A 19 5.25 18.75 -21.38
N PRO A 20 5.48 18.13 -20.21
CA PRO A 20 4.80 16.89 -19.87
C PRO A 20 3.31 17.16 -19.97
N GLU A 21 2.63 16.49 -20.90
CA GLU A 21 1.18 16.57 -21.03
C GLU A 21 0.63 16.34 -19.63
N ARG A 22 0.13 17.40 -18.99
CA ARG A 22 -0.67 17.29 -17.78
C ARG A 22 -1.91 16.56 -18.22
N SER A 23 -1.86 15.23 -18.14
CA SER A 23 -2.92 14.35 -18.57
C SER A 23 -4.16 14.74 -17.76
N GLY A 24 -5.02 15.53 -18.38
CA GLY A 24 -6.23 16.06 -17.77
C GLY A 24 -7.05 14.88 -17.29
N GLY A 25 -7.24 14.81 -15.97
CA GLY A 25 -7.85 13.67 -15.30
C GLY A 25 -9.20 13.34 -15.91
N ARG A 26 -9.25 12.22 -16.65
CA ARG A 26 -10.52 11.63 -17.09
C ARG A 26 -11.28 11.17 -15.84
N LEU A 27 -12.29 11.96 -15.54
CA LEU A 27 -13.28 11.75 -14.49
C LEU A 27 -14.08 10.49 -14.81
N ASN A 28 -14.06 9.51 -13.90
CA ASN A 28 -14.57 8.14 -13.99
C ASN A 28 -13.53 7.07 -14.41
N GLN A 29 -12.67 6.66 -13.47
CA GLN A 29 -11.88 5.44 -13.63
C GLN A 29 -12.52 4.31 -12.81
N PRO A 30 -13.59 3.65 -13.31
CA PRO A 30 -14.24 2.55 -12.58
C PRO A 30 -13.25 1.42 -12.27
N TRP A 31 -12.26 1.23 -13.14
CA TRP A 31 -11.16 0.32 -12.93
C TRP A 31 -10.36 0.64 -11.66
N ARG A 32 -10.04 1.92 -11.42
CA ARG A 32 -9.30 2.31 -10.20
C ARG A 32 -10.13 2.11 -8.94
N ALA A 33 -11.43 2.38 -8.99
CA ALA A 33 -12.32 2.11 -7.86
C ALA A 33 -12.41 0.60 -7.54
N ALA A 34 -12.43 -0.25 -8.58
CA ALA A 34 -12.40 -1.70 -8.41
C ALA A 34 -11.07 -2.18 -7.79
N VAL A 35 -9.94 -1.63 -8.26
CA VAL A 35 -8.61 -1.92 -7.69
C VAL A 35 -8.54 -1.50 -6.22
N ALA A 36 -9.02 -0.30 -5.87
CA ALA A 36 -9.08 0.17 -4.49
C ALA A 36 -9.90 -0.78 -3.59
N GLY A 37 -11.05 -1.24 -4.10
CA GLY A 37 -11.90 -2.20 -3.41
C GLY A 37 -11.18 -3.54 -3.19
N LEU A 38 -10.47 -4.03 -4.21
CA LEU A 38 -9.68 -5.27 -4.13
C LEU A 38 -8.52 -5.13 -3.13
N GLU A 39 -7.82 -4.00 -3.14
CA GLU A 39 -6.74 -3.70 -2.18
C GLU A 39 -7.24 -3.67 -0.75
N LEU A 40 -8.42 -3.08 -0.52
CA LEU A 40 -9.05 -3.08 0.80
C LEU A 40 -9.40 -4.50 1.25
N VAL A 41 -9.98 -5.32 0.37
CA VAL A 41 -10.28 -6.72 0.68
C VAL A 41 -8.99 -7.50 0.99
N ALA A 42 -7.93 -7.29 0.21
CA ALA A 42 -6.64 -7.91 0.45
C ALA A 42 -6.02 -7.46 1.79
N ALA A 43 -6.14 -6.18 2.15
CA ALA A 43 -5.68 -5.67 3.44
C ALA A 43 -6.40 -6.34 4.61
N VAL A 44 -7.73 -6.48 4.53
CA VAL A 44 -8.52 -7.18 5.55
C VAL A 44 -8.12 -8.66 5.64
N ALA A 45 -7.99 -9.34 4.50
CA ALA A 45 -7.57 -10.74 4.47
C ALA A 45 -6.18 -10.95 5.09
N LEU A 46 -5.22 -10.06 4.80
CA LEU A 46 -3.88 -10.09 5.39
C LEU A 46 -3.91 -9.81 6.89
N ALA A 47 -4.75 -8.89 7.36
CA ALA A 47 -4.90 -8.63 8.80
C ALA A 47 -5.47 -9.85 9.54
N LEU A 48 -6.46 -10.54 8.97
CA LEU A 48 -7.00 -11.78 9.53
C LEU A 48 -5.95 -12.89 9.53
N LEU A 49 -5.18 -13.02 8.46
CA LEU A 49 -4.08 -13.98 8.38
C LEU A 49 -2.98 -13.67 9.40
N ALA A 50 -2.66 -12.40 9.61
CA ALA A 50 -1.70 -11.97 10.62
C ALA A 50 -2.16 -12.34 12.04
N TRP A 51 -3.43 -12.08 12.36
CA TRP A 51 -4.02 -12.50 13.64
C TRP A 51 -3.92 -14.01 13.78
N TRP A 52 -4.42 -14.77 12.80
CA TRP A 52 -4.42 -16.23 12.87
C TRP A 52 -3.01 -16.80 13.03
N ALA A 53 -2.03 -16.29 12.27
CA ALA A 53 -0.63 -16.69 12.39
C ALA A 53 -0.04 -16.35 13.77
N TRP A 54 -0.44 -15.22 14.37
CA TRP A 54 -0.01 -14.85 15.72
C TRP A 54 -0.49 -15.87 16.76
N ASP A 55 -1.78 -16.25 16.70
CA ASP A 55 -2.39 -17.24 17.59
C ASP A 55 -1.70 -18.62 17.48
N GLN A 56 -1.43 -19.07 16.25
CA GLN A 56 -0.66 -20.30 16.01
C GLN A 56 0.81 -20.21 16.49
N GLY A 57 1.34 -18.99 16.60
CA GLY A 57 2.70 -18.74 17.05
C GLY A 57 2.89 -18.81 18.55
N THR A 58 1.83 -18.79 19.36
CA THR A 58 1.90 -18.82 20.83
C THR A 58 1.35 -20.13 21.38
N VAL A 59 2.22 -20.98 21.92
CA VAL A 59 1.83 -22.28 22.49
C VAL A 59 2.08 -22.27 23.98
N THR A 60 1.04 -22.51 24.77
CA THR A 60 1.15 -22.70 26.21
C THR A 60 1.48 -24.15 26.53
N ILE A 61 2.57 -24.37 27.26
CA ILE A 61 3.02 -25.69 27.69
C ILE A 61 2.92 -25.74 29.22
N TYR A 62 2.25 -26.79 29.72
CA TYR A 62 2.19 -27.08 31.15
C TYR A 62 3.30 -28.07 31.49
N LEU A 63 4.26 -27.65 32.31
CA LEU A 63 5.31 -28.51 32.81
C LEU A 63 4.98 -28.96 34.24
N PRO A 64 5.32 -30.20 34.63
CA PRO A 64 5.22 -30.63 36.00
C PRO A 64 6.24 -29.84 36.85
N GLY A 65 5.73 -28.97 37.71
CA GLY A 65 6.49 -28.19 38.67
C GLY A 65 6.66 -28.93 40.01
N PRO A 66 7.55 -28.43 40.89
CA PRO A 66 7.78 -29.03 42.21
C PRO A 66 6.49 -29.08 43.04
N GLY A 67 6.19 -30.21 43.67
CA GLY A 67 5.04 -30.36 44.58
C GLY A 67 3.68 -30.51 43.88
N GLY A 68 3.63 -30.80 42.58
CA GLY A 68 2.38 -31.00 41.83
C GLY A 68 1.75 -29.73 41.28
N ALA A 69 2.41 -28.57 41.42
CA ALA A 69 2.04 -27.36 40.71
C ALA A 69 2.35 -27.50 39.22
N ALA A 70 1.51 -26.97 38.34
CA ALA A 70 1.81 -26.88 36.91
C ALA A 70 2.53 -25.55 36.64
N ASP A 71 3.77 -25.61 36.15
CA ASP A 71 4.45 -24.44 35.63
C ASP A 71 3.95 -24.15 34.22
N VAL A 72 3.52 -22.91 33.98
CA VAL A 72 2.99 -22.47 32.69
C VAL A 72 4.08 -21.74 31.93
N VAL A 73 4.53 -22.32 30.81
CA VAL A 73 5.54 -21.72 29.95
C VAL A 73 4.92 -21.42 28.58
N THR A 74 5.07 -20.18 28.12
CA THR A 74 4.69 -19.80 26.75
C THR A 74 5.87 -20.00 25.82
N ARG A 75 5.71 -20.87 24.82
CA ARG A 75 6.67 -21.07 23.74
C ARG A 75 6.19 -20.32 22.50
N THR A 76 7.06 -19.48 21.97
CA THR A 76 6.82 -18.76 20.72
C THR A 76 7.48 -19.46 19.53
N LEU A 77 6.70 -19.67 18.47
CA LEU A 77 7.15 -20.27 17.22
C LEU A 77 7.50 -19.16 16.23
N GLY A 78 8.79 -18.94 16.02
CA GLY A 78 9.30 -17.79 15.26
C GLY A 78 8.85 -17.74 13.80
N ASN A 79 8.58 -18.88 13.16
CA ASN A 79 8.07 -18.95 11.79
C ASN A 79 6.66 -18.36 11.66
N TRP A 80 5.79 -18.64 12.63
CA TRP A 80 4.43 -18.12 12.68
C TRP A 80 4.41 -16.63 13.00
N LEU A 81 5.22 -16.20 13.97
CA LEU A 81 5.34 -14.79 14.34
C LEU A 81 5.94 -13.93 13.23
N SER A 82 6.98 -14.40 12.53
CA SER A 82 7.55 -13.66 11.40
C SER A 82 6.54 -13.54 10.26
N GLY A 83 5.80 -14.62 9.96
CA GLY A 83 4.70 -14.60 9.01
C GLY A 83 3.60 -13.60 9.38
N ALA A 84 3.21 -13.56 10.66
CA ALA A 84 2.23 -12.60 11.17
C ALA A 84 2.69 -11.15 10.98
N VAL A 85 3.95 -10.84 11.30
CA VAL A 85 4.52 -9.49 11.15
C VAL A 85 4.59 -9.08 9.68
N VAL A 86 5.02 -9.96 8.80
CA VAL A 86 5.06 -9.70 7.35
C VAL A 86 3.65 -9.42 6.83
N ALA A 87 2.67 -10.27 7.16
CA ALA A 87 1.29 -10.09 6.74
C ALA A 87 0.69 -8.78 7.27
N ALA A 88 0.90 -8.45 8.54
CA ALA A 88 0.44 -7.18 9.14
C ALA A 88 1.07 -5.95 8.46
N THR A 89 2.35 -6.04 8.09
CA THR A 89 3.05 -4.96 7.39
C THR A 89 2.43 -4.70 6.01
N PHE A 90 2.21 -5.77 5.21
CA PHE A 90 1.56 -5.64 3.91
C PHE A 90 0.11 -5.13 4.03
N ALA A 91 -0.64 -5.58 5.04
CA ALA A 91 -1.98 -5.06 5.31
C ALA A 91 -1.95 -3.54 5.56
N GLY A 92 -1.00 -3.06 6.37
CA GLY A 92 -0.82 -1.63 6.63
C GLY A 92 -0.45 -0.82 5.38
N LEU A 93 0.43 -1.35 4.53
CA LEU A 93 0.80 -0.69 3.27
C LEU A 93 -0.40 -0.55 2.32
N LEU A 94 -1.20 -1.61 2.16
CA LEU A 94 -2.42 -1.58 1.36
C LEU A 94 -3.43 -0.59 1.93
N LEU A 95 -3.59 -0.53 3.26
CA LEU A 95 -4.46 0.44 3.91
C LEU A 95 -4.04 1.89 3.62
N ILE A 96 -2.74 2.18 3.68
CA ILE A 96 -2.20 3.51 3.35
C ILE A 96 -2.51 3.86 1.89
N ASP A 97 -2.41 2.91 0.98
CA ASP A 97 -2.73 3.16 -0.43
C ASP A 97 -4.22 3.42 -0.64
N VAL A 98 -5.11 2.63 -0.02
CA VAL A 98 -6.56 2.87 -0.04
C VAL A 98 -6.89 4.26 0.51
N LEU A 99 -6.26 4.69 1.60
CA LEU A 99 -6.44 6.05 2.15
C LEU A 99 -5.96 7.14 1.19
N ARG A 100 -4.83 6.93 0.51
CA ARG A 100 -4.33 7.84 -0.53
C ARG A 100 -5.33 7.95 -1.67
N GLN A 101 -5.87 6.83 -2.15
CA GLN A 101 -6.86 6.81 -3.23
C GLN A 101 -8.17 7.50 -2.81
N ALA A 102 -8.63 7.27 -1.58
CA ALA A 102 -9.80 7.94 -1.02
C ALA A 102 -9.60 9.47 -0.93
N ALA A 103 -8.44 9.92 -0.43
CA ALA A 103 -8.11 11.35 -0.34
C ALA A 103 -8.08 12.03 -1.73
N LEU A 104 -7.50 11.36 -2.73
CA LEU A 104 -7.50 11.83 -4.11
C LEU A 104 -8.92 11.91 -4.69
N ALA A 105 -9.78 10.93 -4.39
CA ALA A 105 -11.17 10.93 -4.85
C ALA A 105 -11.97 12.07 -4.22
N ILE A 106 -11.80 12.32 -2.92
CA ILE A 106 -12.45 13.44 -2.21
C ILE A 106 -12.00 14.78 -2.81
N ARG A 107 -10.69 14.98 -3.00
CA ARG A 107 -10.15 16.22 -3.59
C ARG A 107 -10.69 16.46 -5.00
N ALA A 108 -10.73 15.43 -5.83
CA ALA A 108 -11.28 15.53 -7.18
C ALA A 108 -12.80 15.79 -7.20
N GLY A 109 -13.52 15.47 -6.12
CA GLY A 109 -14.94 15.78 -5.94
C GLY A 109 -15.20 17.20 -5.45
N GLY A 110 -14.31 17.76 -4.61
CA GLY A 110 -14.42 19.11 -4.06
C GLY A 110 -14.23 20.23 -5.09
N ASP A 111 -13.40 20.03 -6.12
CA ASP A 111 -13.24 20.99 -7.24
C ASP A 111 -14.50 21.16 -8.12
N ARG A 112 -15.61 20.45 -7.80
CA ARG A 112 -16.89 20.54 -8.52
C ARG A 112 -18.03 21.21 -7.74
N ALA A 113 -17.79 21.61 -6.49
CA ALA A 113 -18.77 22.30 -5.65
C ALA A 113 -18.45 23.80 -5.57
#